data_AF-A0A9P8RRB4-F1
#
_entry.id   AF-A0A9P8RRB4-F1
#
_cell.length_a   1.000
_cell.length_b   1.000
_cell.length_c   1.000
_cell.angle_alpha   90.00
_cell.angle_beta   90.00
_cell.angle_gamma   90.00
#
_symmetry.space_group_name_H-M   'P 1'
#
loop_
_entity.id
_entity.type
_entity.pdbx_description
1 polymer ?
#
loop_
_entity_poly.entity_id
_entity_poly.type
_entity_poly.pdbx_seq_one_letter_code
_entity_poly.pdbx_strand_id
1 'polypeptide(L)'
;MTTHEELFNALRENFPPSLREEGWYLTTASSLVATGKVDSLASLYLYLTSLSQFSTSDQRKCLSRRLREVLLKEWILVGIPLVVSALAALARVEKEEDTVGFEK
;
A
#
# COMPACT_ATOMS: atom_id res chain seq x y z
N MET A 1 -14.67 -8.65 -10.83
CA MET A 1 -13.46 -8.42 -10.03
C MET A 1 -12.46 -7.59 -10.85
N THR A 2 -12.80 -6.36 -11.25
CA THR A 2 -12.00 -5.56 -12.22
C THR A 2 -11.88 -4.06 -11.88
N THR A 3 -12.56 -3.57 -10.85
CA THR A 3 -12.73 -2.11 -10.64
C THR A 3 -11.45 -1.38 -10.19
N HIS A 4 -10.54 -2.04 -9.47
CA HIS A 4 -9.36 -1.38 -8.90
C HIS A 4 -8.11 -1.45 -9.78
N GLU A 5 -7.98 -2.46 -10.63
CA GLU A 5 -6.80 -2.61 -11.50
C GLU A 5 -6.72 -1.51 -12.55
N GLU A 6 -7.85 -1.17 -13.18
CA GLU A 6 -7.95 -0.06 -14.13
C GLU A 6 -7.55 1.27 -13.47
N LEU A 7 -8.02 1.52 -12.24
CA LEU A 7 -7.65 2.70 -11.46
C LEU A 7 -6.14 2.74 -11.19
N PHE A 8 -5.55 1.64 -10.73
CA PHE A 8 -4.12 1.62 -10.40
C PHE A 8 -3.22 1.73 -11.63
N ASN A 9 -3.63 1.13 -12.75
CA ASN A 9 -2.95 1.32 -14.04
C ASN A 9 -3.01 2.79 -14.47
N ALA A 10 -4.19 3.41 -14.42
CA ALA A 10 -4.34 4.82 -14.77
C ALA A 10 -3.52 5.74 -13.86
N LEU A 11 -3.49 5.47 -12.55
CA LEU A 11 -2.67 6.24 -11.60
C LEU A 11 -1.17 6.10 -11.89
N ARG A 12 -0.71 4.90 -12.21
CA ARG A 12 0.69 4.65 -12.57
C ARG A 12 1.08 5.37 -13.86
N GLU A 13 0.24 5.31 -14.89
CA GLU A 13 0.51 5.93 -16.20
C GLU A 13 0.47 7.46 -16.16
N ASN A 14 -0.41 8.03 -15.34
CA ASN A 14 -0.56 9.48 -15.20
C ASN A 14 0.30 10.09 -14.08
N PHE A 15 1.15 9.29 -13.42
CA PHE A 15 1.96 9.80 -12.33
C PHE A 15 3.05 10.75 -12.87
N PRO A 16 3.25 11.94 -12.24
CA PRO A 16 4.21 12.90 -12.75
C PRO A 16 5.64 12.34 -12.80
N PRO A 17 6.33 12.39 -13.96
CA PRO A 17 7.68 11.82 -14.10
C PRO A 17 8.75 12.60 -13.33
N SER A 18 8.43 13.81 -12.86
CA SER A 18 9.29 14.63 -11.99
C SER A 18 9.35 14.12 -10.55
N LEU A 19 8.43 13.22 -10.16
CA LEU A 19 8.39 12.62 -8.83
C LEU A 19 9.08 11.25 -8.85
N ARG A 20 9.43 10.74 -7.67
CA ARG A 20 10.08 9.42 -7.54
C ARG A 20 9.20 8.34 -8.20
N GLU A 21 9.83 7.40 -8.89
CA GLU A 21 9.16 6.27 -9.58
C GLU A 21 8.22 5.49 -8.64
N GLU A 22 8.61 5.35 -7.38
CA GLU A 22 7.86 4.64 -6.35
C GLU A 22 6.82 5.53 -5.63
N GLY A 23 6.69 6.79 -6.03
CA GLY A 23 5.83 7.78 -5.40
C GLY A 23 4.34 7.55 -5.68
N TRP A 24 4.00 6.94 -6.82
CA TRP A 24 2.62 6.78 -7.25
C TRP A 24 1.80 5.92 -6.28
N TYR A 25 2.35 4.78 -5.86
CA TYR A 25 1.61 3.88 -4.96
C TYR A 25 1.62 4.38 -3.51
N LEU A 26 2.63 5.15 -3.09
CA LEU A 26 2.66 5.75 -1.75
C LEU A 26 1.63 6.88 -1.62
N THR A 27 1.54 7.74 -2.64
CA THR A 27 0.52 8.80 -2.69
C THR A 27 -0.88 8.23 -2.85
N THR A 28 -1.03 7.15 -3.62
CA THR A 28 -2.29 6.40 -3.74
C THR A 28 -2.68 5.80 -2.39
N ALA A 29 -1.77 5.09 -1.70
CA ALA A 29 -2.02 4.50 -0.39
C ALA A 29 -2.49 5.55 0.63
N SER A 30 -1.77 6.67 0.70
CA SER A 30 -2.14 7.83 1.54
C SER A 30 -3.55 8.34 1.21
N SER A 31 -3.83 8.58 -0.08
CA SER A 31 -5.15 9.08 -0.52
C SER A 31 -6.29 8.11 -0.19
N LEU A 32 -6.07 6.79 -0.32
CA LEU A 32 -7.08 5.79 0.02
C LEU A 32 -7.42 5.80 1.51
N VAL A 33 -6.42 5.94 2.37
CA VAL A 33 -6.61 5.96 3.83
C VAL A 33 -7.24 7.28 4.27
N ALA A 34 -6.73 8.42 3.78
CA ALA A 34 -7.27 9.74 4.06
C ALA A 34 -8.75 9.90 3.62
N THR A 35 -9.19 9.17 2.59
CA THR A 35 -10.58 9.18 2.11
C THR A 35 -11.46 8.08 2.71
N GLY A 36 -10.96 7.33 3.69
CA GLY A 36 -11.71 6.26 4.37
C GLY A 36 -11.88 4.98 3.55
N LYS A 37 -11.24 4.87 2.38
CA LYS A 37 -11.27 3.68 1.50
C LYS A 37 -10.22 2.64 1.93
N VAL A 38 -10.17 2.35 3.22
CA VAL A 38 -9.11 1.52 3.84
C VAL A 38 -9.01 0.11 3.26
N ASP A 39 -10.11 -0.51 2.85
CA ASP A 39 -10.09 -1.84 2.19
C ASP A 39 -9.41 -1.81 0.81
N SER A 40 -9.43 -0.66 0.12
CA SER A 40 -8.75 -0.53 -1.18
C SER A 40 -7.23 -0.54 -1.05
N LEU A 41 -6.67 -0.31 0.15
CA LEU A 41 -5.24 -0.47 0.42
C LEU A 41 -4.81 -1.94 0.26
N ALA A 42 -5.67 -2.88 0.67
CA ALA A 42 -5.43 -4.30 0.46
C ALA A 42 -5.42 -4.65 -1.03
N SER A 43 -6.37 -4.09 -1.79
CA SER A 43 -6.40 -4.23 -3.25
C SER A 43 -5.15 -3.65 -3.92
N LEU A 44 -4.65 -2.50 -3.45
CA LEU A 44 -3.41 -1.90 -3.94
C LEU A 44 -2.21 -2.82 -3.69
N TYR A 45 -2.10 -3.41 -2.49
CA TYR A 45 -1.04 -4.36 -2.18
C TYR A 45 -1.09 -5.60 -3.08
N LEU A 46 -2.27 -6.19 -3.27
CA LEU A 46 -2.45 -7.33 -4.17
C LEU A 46 -2.10 -7.00 -5.63
N TYR A 47 -2.51 -5.82 -6.11
CA TYR A 47 -2.12 -5.34 -7.43
C TYR A 47 -0.60 -5.21 -7.56
N LEU A 48 0.05 -4.56 -6.60
CA LEU A 48 1.50 -4.36 -6.63
C LEU A 48 2.24 -5.71 -6.60
N THR A 49 1.85 -6.63 -5.72
CA THR A 49 2.48 -7.96 -5.63
C THR A 49 2.26 -8.85 -6.85
N SER A 50 1.29 -8.52 -7.71
CA SER A 50 1.13 -9.16 -9.03
C SER A 50 2.15 -8.68 -10.07
N LEU A 51 2.79 -7.52 -9.85
CA LEU A 51 3.80 -6.96 -10.74
C LEU A 51 5.14 -7.68 -10.59
N SER A 52 5.86 -7.85 -11.69
CA SER A 52 7.18 -8.53 -11.73
C SER A 52 8.22 -7.90 -10.80
N GLN A 53 8.12 -6.60 -10.52
CA GLN A 53 8.99 -5.84 -9.64
C GLN A 53 8.89 -6.23 -8.15
N PHE A 54 7.83 -6.95 -7.76
CA PHE A 54 7.59 -7.42 -6.40
C PHE A 54 7.45 -8.96 -6.33
N SER A 55 8.15 -9.65 -7.22
CA SER A 55 8.09 -11.12 -7.33
C SER A 55 8.81 -11.84 -6.19
N THR A 56 9.83 -11.23 -5.57
CA THR A 56 10.58 -11.83 -4.46
C THR A 56 10.03 -11.44 -3.10
N SER A 57 10.21 -12.32 -2.10
CA SER A 57 9.79 -12.03 -0.71
C SER A 57 10.45 -10.77 -0.16
N ASP A 58 11.74 -10.54 -0.43
CA ASP A 58 12.44 -9.33 0.06
C ASP A 58 11.87 -8.04 -0.54
N GLN A 59 11.46 -8.07 -1.82
CA GLN A 59 10.77 -6.94 -2.45
C GLN A 59 9.41 -6.69 -1.80
N ARG A 60 8.64 -7.75 -1.51
CA ARG A 60 7.33 -7.64 -0.84
C ARG A 60 7.44 -7.19 0.61
N LYS A 61 8.48 -7.61 1.35
CA LYS A 61 8.81 -7.07 2.68
C LYS A 61 9.13 -5.59 2.63
N CYS A 62 9.94 -5.17 1.65
CA CYS A 62 10.26 -3.76 1.45
C CYS A 62 8.98 -2.96 1.13
N LEU A 63 8.10 -3.49 0.28
CA LEU A 63 6.82 -2.88 -0.04
C LEU A 63 5.92 -2.76 1.20
N SER A 64 5.72 -3.85 1.94
CA SER A 64 4.95 -3.89 3.18
C SER A 64 5.43 -2.83 4.17
N ARG A 65 6.74 -2.79 4.43
CA ARG A 65 7.37 -1.80 5.31
C ARG A 65 7.05 -0.37 4.86
N ARG A 66 7.15 -0.08 3.57
CA ARG A 66 6.88 1.27 3.04
C ARG A 66 5.43 1.68 3.17
N LEU A 67 4.48 0.76 2.95
CA LEU A 67 3.06 1.04 3.16
C LEU A 67 2.78 1.28 4.66
N ARG A 68 3.36 0.49 5.55
CA ARG A 68 3.28 0.70 7.01
C ARG A 68 3.88 2.03 7.44
N GLU A 69 4.98 2.44 6.81
CA GLU A 69 5.59 3.76 7.02
C GLU A 69 4.71 4.93 6.54
N VAL A 70 3.86 4.74 5.53
CA VAL A 70 2.85 5.73 5.11
C VAL A 70 1.78 5.83 6.20
N LEU A 71 1.24 4.68 6.64
CA LEU A 71 0.22 4.61 7.69
C LEU A 71 0.67 5.29 8.99
N LEU A 72 1.93 5.05 9.41
CA LEU A 72 2.49 5.68 10.60
C LEU A 72 2.58 7.21 10.44
N LYS A 73 2.96 7.70 9.25
CA LYS A 73 3.02 9.15 8.98
C LYS A 73 1.64 9.79 8.94
N GLU A 74 0.61 9.05 8.53
CA GLU A 74 -0.77 9.55 8.47
C GLU A 74 -1.50 9.55 9.81
N TRP A 75 -1.02 8.81 10.81
CA TRP A 75 -1.64 8.72 12.14
C TRP A 75 -1.97 10.09 12.73
N ILE A 76 -1.10 11.08 12.56
CA ILE A 76 -1.29 12.44 13.07
C ILE A 76 -2.22 13.30 12.20
N LEU A 77 -2.41 12.96 10.92
CA LEU A 77 -3.17 13.76 9.95
C LEU A 77 -4.61 13.27 9.80
N VAL A 78 -4.79 11.96 9.73
CA VAL A 78 -6.06 11.29 9.42
C VAL A 78 -6.70 10.70 10.69
N GLY A 79 -5.88 10.48 11.72
CA GLY A 79 -6.31 9.93 13.01
C GLY A 79 -6.18 8.42 13.10
N ILE A 80 -6.12 7.95 14.34
CA ILE A 80 -5.89 6.54 14.71
C ILE A 80 -6.90 5.57 14.08
N PRO A 81 -8.22 5.84 14.10
CA PRO A 81 -9.20 4.83 13.68
C PRO A 81 -8.99 4.37 12.23
N LEU A 82 -8.81 5.32 11.31
CA LEU A 82 -8.61 5.00 9.90
C LEU A 82 -7.27 4.31 9.65
N VAL A 83 -6.21 4.73 10.34
CA VAL A 83 -4.89 4.10 10.24
C VAL A 83 -4.90 2.66 10.75
N VAL A 84 -5.56 2.38 11.88
CA VAL A 84 -5.69 1.01 12.41
C VAL A 84 -6.52 0.13 11.49
N SER A 85 -7.63 0.65 10.94
CA SER A 85 -8.44 -0.09 9.97
C SER A 85 -7.66 -0.39 8.69
N ALA A 86 -6.86 0.55 8.19
CA ALA A 86 -5.99 0.35 7.04
C ALA A 86 -4.89 -0.67 7.30
N LEU A 87 -4.27 -0.64 8.49
CA LEU A 87 -3.27 -1.62 8.90
C LEU A 87 -3.88 -3.03 8.97
N ALA A 88 -5.08 -3.17 9.53
CA ALA A 88 -5.81 -4.43 9.58
C ALA A 88 -6.17 -4.94 8.18
N ALA A 89 -6.60 -4.06 7.27
CA ALA A 89 -6.90 -4.41 5.88
C ALA A 89 -5.65 -4.91 5.14
N LEU A 90 -4.51 -4.24 5.33
CA LEU A 90 -3.22 -4.64 4.76
C LEU A 90 -2.76 -5.99 5.32
N ALA A 91 -2.73 -6.15 6.64
CA ALA A 91 -2.28 -7.38 7.30
C ALA A 91 -3.10 -8.62 6.90
N ARG A 92 -4.37 -8.45 6.53
CA ARG A 92 -5.24 -9.54 6.06
C ARG A 92 -4.80 -10.16 4.72
N VAL A 93 -4.07 -9.42 3.88
CA VAL A 93 -3.64 -9.88 2.55
C VAL A 93 -2.13 -10.10 2.44
N GLU A 94 -1.36 -9.63 3.41
CA GLU A 94 0.07 -9.93 3.52
C GLU A 94 0.29 -11.39 3.86
N LYS A 95 1.25 -12.03 3.19
CA LYS A 95 1.71 -13.37 3.57
C LYS A 95 2.64 -13.25 4.78
N GLU A 96 2.73 -14.29 5.60
CA GLU A 96 3.65 -14.30 6.75
C GLU A 96 5.09 -14.01 6.32
N GLU A 97 5.52 -14.58 5.19
CA GLU A 97 6.84 -14.35 4.58
C GLU A 97 7.09 -12.90 4.12
N ASP A 98 6.05 -12.09 3.98
CA ASP A 98 6.14 -10.69 3.55
C ASP A 98 6.12 -9.72 4.75
N THR A 99 5.86 -10.23 5.95
CA THR A 99 5.94 -9.47 7.19
C THR A 99 7.33 -9.59 7.80
N VAL A 100 7.93 -8.46 8.19
CA VAL A 100 9.08 -8.48 9.09
C VAL A 100 8.50 -8.79 10.47
N GLY A 101 8.63 -10.05 10.91
CA GLY A 101 8.23 -10.42 12.27
C GLY A 101 8.86 -9.45 13.25
N PHE A 102 8.08 -8.98 14.23
CA PHE A 102 8.68 -8.37 15.42
C PHE A 102 9.51 -9.47 16.07
N GLU A 103 10.82 -9.48 15.83
CA GLU A 103 11.75 -10.26 16.65
C GLU A 103 11.48 -9.84 18.10
N LYS A 104 11.04 -10.82 18.90
CA LYS A 104 10.71 -10.65 20.31
C LYS A 104 11.97 -10.38 21.13
#